data_AF-A0AAC8YMW9-F1
#
_entry.id   AF-A0AAC8YMW9-F1
#
_cell.length_a   1.000
_cell.length_b   1.000
_cell.length_c   1.000
_cell.angle_alpha   90.00
_cell.angle_beta   90.00
_cell.angle_gamma   90.00
#
_symmetry.space_group_name_H-M   'P 1'
#
loop_
_entity.id
_entity.type
_entity.pdbx_description
1 polymer ?
#
loop_
_entity_poly.entity_id
_entity_poly.type
_entity_poly.pdbx_seq_one_letter_code
_entity_poly.pdbx_strand_id
1 'polypeptide(L)'
;MPAPLRGHGIELKSLAYADKRNNSDYFVTMTGDLDHSREAATDLGLTRAGDTAGLEALISRAARAGKGLPPVERWNPDFCGDLDMEIKPDGTWFYLGTPIGRMPLVQLFSTVLRKDEDGKTYLVTPVERVGIRVVDAHFVAVEMNVTGEGADQILTFRTNVGDVVEVGPEHPLRFVDEPETGGLKPYLLVRGRLEALVARPVMYELAEVGERIDISGKDMFAVRSKGEVYPIMPWDKLERLSA
;
A
#
# COMPACT_ATOMS: atom_id res chain seq x y z
N MET A 1 55.05 31.16 6.86
CA MET A 1 54.45 30.18 7.78
C MET A 1 53.52 30.89 8.74
N PRO A 2 52.20 30.89 8.45
CA PRO A 2 51.19 30.79 9.49
C PRO A 2 50.25 29.59 9.25
N ALA A 3 49.63 29.14 10.34
CA ALA A 3 48.93 27.87 10.52
C ALA A 3 47.64 27.71 9.68
N PRO A 4 47.22 26.46 9.36
CA PRO A 4 45.97 26.20 8.65
C PRO A 4 44.74 26.32 9.58
N LEU A 5 43.67 26.87 9.01
CA LEU A 5 42.35 27.05 9.63
C LEU A 5 41.63 25.70 9.79
N ARG A 6 40.99 25.52 10.96
CA ARG A 6 40.19 24.35 11.34
C ARG A 6 38.95 24.21 10.46
N GLY A 7 38.85 23.12 9.71
CA GLY A 7 37.59 22.65 9.12
C GLY A 7 36.64 22.16 10.22
N HIS A 8 35.40 22.64 10.21
CA HIS A 8 34.32 22.05 11.00
C HIS A 8 33.84 20.79 10.27
N GLY A 9 34.35 19.64 10.68
CA GLY A 9 33.76 18.34 10.32
C GLY A 9 32.50 18.13 11.13
N ILE A 10 31.38 17.85 10.46
CA ILE A 10 30.19 17.30 11.12
C ILE A 10 30.45 15.81 11.31
N GLU A 11 30.74 15.43 12.55
CA GLU A 11 30.92 14.05 12.98
C GLU A 11 29.55 13.47 13.36
N LEU A 12 28.94 12.71 12.44
CA LEU A 12 27.72 11.95 12.72
C LEU A 12 28.10 10.70 13.54
N LYS A 13 27.78 10.75 14.84
CA LYS A 13 27.94 9.61 15.75
C LYS A 13 27.07 8.44 15.30
N SER A 14 27.72 7.30 15.09
CA SER A 14 27.09 6.01 14.83
C SER A 14 26.13 5.65 15.97
N LEU A 15 24.84 5.50 15.68
CA LEU A 15 23.91 4.86 16.58
C LEU A 15 23.96 3.35 16.33
N ALA A 16 24.45 2.65 17.35
CA ALA A 16 24.58 1.22 17.40
C ALA A 16 23.20 0.54 17.28
N TYR A 17 23.14 -0.45 16.39
CA TYR A 17 22.34 -1.68 16.41
C TYR A 17 21.31 -1.78 17.56
N ALA A 18 20.03 -1.56 17.23
CA ALA A 18 18.91 -1.89 18.10
C ALA A 18 18.15 -3.10 17.54
N ASP A 19 17.74 -3.96 18.47
CA ASP A 19 17.34 -5.37 18.32
C ASP A 19 16.09 -5.57 17.45
N LYS A 20 16.19 -6.54 16.52
CA LYS A 20 15.07 -7.07 15.73
C LYS A 20 14.27 -8.01 16.62
N ARG A 21 13.18 -7.52 17.22
CA ARG A 21 12.00 -8.32 17.60
C ARG A 21 10.94 -7.40 18.20
N ASN A 22 9.73 -7.51 17.65
CA ASN A 22 8.44 -6.97 18.13
C ASN A 22 7.93 -5.72 17.38
N ASN A 23 7.00 -5.93 16.45
CA ASN A 23 6.31 -4.88 15.68
C ASN A 23 4.84 -4.75 16.14
N SER A 24 4.58 -4.82 17.45
CA SER A 24 3.22 -4.82 18.02
C SER A 24 2.66 -3.43 18.35
N ASP A 25 3.40 -2.34 18.14
CA ASP A 25 3.11 -1.07 18.82
C ASP A 25 2.41 -0.01 17.97
N TYR A 26 1.63 -0.43 16.95
CA TYR A 26 0.74 0.48 16.20
C TYR A 26 -0.74 0.31 16.53
N PHE A 27 -1.08 -0.11 17.76
CA PHE A 27 -2.44 -0.08 18.28
C PHE A 27 -2.58 0.95 19.41
N VAL A 28 -3.09 2.14 19.08
CA VAL A 28 -3.64 3.06 20.08
C VAL A 28 -5.16 2.88 20.08
N THR A 29 -5.66 2.14 21.06
CA THR A 29 -7.08 2.16 21.45
C THR A 29 -7.34 3.39 22.30
N MET A 30 -8.16 4.32 21.81
CA MET A 30 -8.81 5.34 22.65
C MET A 30 -10.24 4.87 22.90
N THR A 31 -10.44 4.21 24.04
CA THR A 31 -11.76 4.05 24.66
C THR A 31 -12.17 5.40 25.26
N GLY A 32 -13.26 5.97 24.77
CA GLY A 32 -13.92 7.12 25.37
C GLY A 32 -15.42 6.93 25.29
N ASP A 33 -16.03 6.56 26.42
CA ASP A 33 -17.47 6.50 26.64
C ASP A 33 -18.12 7.86 26.35
N LEU A 34 -19.17 7.86 25.53
CA LEU A 34 -20.30 8.78 25.67
C LEU A 34 -21.57 8.06 25.21
N ASP A 35 -22.36 7.66 26.20
CA ASP A 35 -23.75 7.27 26.09
C ASP A 35 -24.63 8.53 26.00
N HIS A 36 -25.54 8.59 25.03
CA HIS A 36 -26.94 8.96 25.27
C HIS A 36 -27.84 8.84 24.01
N SER A 37 -29.00 8.22 24.26
CA SER A 37 -30.32 8.42 23.62
C SER A 37 -30.65 7.81 22.25
N ARG A 38 -31.22 6.59 22.32
CA ARG A 38 -32.54 6.16 21.79
C ARG A 38 -33.30 7.14 20.86
N GLU A 39 -33.51 6.75 19.60
CA GLU A 39 -34.80 6.29 19.01
C GLU A 39 -34.78 6.37 17.46
N ALA A 40 -34.79 5.21 16.80
CA ALA A 40 -35.46 4.91 15.52
C ALA A 40 -34.98 3.54 15.01
N ALA A 41 -35.48 2.48 15.66
CA ALA A 41 -35.38 1.13 15.12
C ALA A 41 -36.64 0.86 14.28
N THR A 42 -36.47 0.45 13.03
CA THR A 42 -37.28 -0.58 12.32
C THR A 42 -36.89 -0.62 10.83
N ASP A 43 -35.73 -1.20 10.51
CA ASP A 43 -35.52 -1.89 9.21
C ASP A 43 -34.25 -2.77 9.15
N LEU A 44 -33.26 -2.55 10.04
CA LEU A 44 -31.94 -3.20 10.01
C LEU A 44 -31.89 -4.67 10.49
N GLY A 45 -33.03 -5.34 10.60
CA GLY A 45 -33.14 -6.65 11.25
C GLY A 45 -32.93 -7.86 10.33
N LEU A 46 -33.07 -7.71 9.01
CA LEU A 46 -33.10 -8.84 8.07
C LEU A 46 -31.80 -9.11 7.30
N THR A 47 -30.82 -8.19 7.32
CA THR A 47 -29.57 -8.29 6.51
C THR A 47 -28.42 -9.02 7.22
N ARG A 48 -28.31 -8.96 8.55
CA ARG A 48 -27.12 -9.47 9.28
C ARG A 48 -26.83 -10.97 9.12
N ALA A 49 -27.88 -11.80 8.99
CA ALA A 49 -27.71 -13.26 8.97
C ALA A 49 -27.24 -13.79 7.60
N GLY A 50 -27.61 -13.13 6.50
CA GLY A 50 -27.16 -13.48 5.14
C GLY A 50 -25.69 -13.12 4.90
N ASP A 51 -25.26 -11.99 5.46
CA ASP A 51 -23.93 -11.42 5.23
C ASP A 51 -22.82 -12.26 5.92
N THR A 52 -23.04 -12.74 7.14
CA THR A 52 -22.04 -13.56 7.85
C THR A 52 -21.80 -14.91 7.14
N ALA A 53 -22.87 -15.53 6.65
CA ALA A 53 -22.78 -16.74 5.83
C ALA A 53 -22.03 -16.49 4.50
N GLY A 54 -22.23 -15.31 3.89
CA GLY A 54 -21.48 -14.88 2.70
C GLY A 54 -19.97 -14.76 2.96
N LEU A 55 -19.58 -14.14 4.08
CA LEU A 55 -18.18 -14.02 4.47
C LEU A 55 -17.52 -15.38 4.74
N GLU A 56 -18.19 -16.26 5.51
CA GLU A 56 -17.69 -17.61 5.79
C GLU A 56 -17.52 -18.43 4.50
N ALA A 57 -18.46 -18.29 3.56
CA ALA A 57 -18.39 -18.96 2.28
C ALA A 57 -17.22 -18.44 1.42
N LEU A 58 -16.99 -17.12 1.41
CA LEU A 58 -15.82 -16.50 0.76
C LEU A 58 -14.50 -17.02 1.35
N ILE A 59 -14.40 -17.07 2.68
CA ILE A 59 -13.23 -17.60 3.41
C ILE A 59 -12.97 -19.06 2.99
N SER A 60 -14.01 -19.90 3.03
CA SER A 60 -13.89 -21.32 2.69
C SER A 60 -13.40 -21.52 1.25
N ARG A 61 -13.87 -20.70 0.31
CA ARG A 61 -13.46 -20.78 -1.10
C ARG A 61 -12.06 -20.28 -1.35
N ALA A 62 -11.70 -19.12 -0.80
CA ALA A 62 -10.36 -18.56 -0.92
C ALA A 62 -9.31 -19.52 -0.37
N ALA A 63 -9.60 -20.17 0.77
CA ALA A 63 -8.69 -21.14 1.39
C ALA A 63 -8.48 -22.43 0.56
N ARG A 64 -9.43 -22.80 -0.32
CA ARG A 64 -9.33 -24.01 -1.17
C ARG A 64 -8.49 -23.82 -2.44
N ALA A 65 -8.10 -22.59 -2.77
CA ALA A 65 -7.40 -22.28 -4.02
C ALA A 65 -5.95 -22.81 -4.12
N GLY A 66 -5.40 -23.41 -3.05
CA GLY A 66 -4.10 -24.09 -3.06
C GLY A 66 -2.94 -23.24 -2.51
N LYS A 67 -1.69 -23.67 -2.78
CA LYS A 67 -0.48 -22.90 -2.42
C LYS A 67 -0.16 -21.88 -3.51
N GLY A 68 -0.16 -20.59 -3.15
CA GLY A 68 0.12 -19.48 -4.06
C GLY A 68 -1.11 -18.60 -4.29
N LEU A 69 -0.94 -17.52 -5.07
CA LEU A 69 -2.06 -16.65 -5.41
C LEU A 69 -3.06 -17.38 -6.32
N PRO A 70 -4.37 -17.34 -6.00
CA PRO A 70 -5.40 -17.88 -6.87
C PRO A 70 -5.38 -17.21 -8.25
N PRO A 71 -5.70 -17.94 -9.34
CA PRO A 71 -5.70 -17.38 -10.70
C PRO A 71 -6.97 -16.55 -10.97
N VAL A 72 -7.21 -15.51 -10.17
CA VAL A 72 -8.44 -14.69 -10.21
C VAL A 72 -8.73 -14.10 -11.58
N GLU A 73 -7.70 -13.79 -12.38
CA GLU A 73 -7.83 -13.27 -13.74
C GLU A 73 -8.48 -14.27 -14.71
N ARG A 74 -8.50 -15.57 -14.38
CA ARG A 74 -9.11 -16.62 -15.22
C ARG A 74 -10.57 -16.89 -14.88
N TRP A 75 -11.08 -16.36 -13.77
CA TRP A 75 -12.43 -16.64 -13.28
C TRP A 75 -13.41 -15.57 -13.72
N ASN A 76 -14.47 -15.94 -14.44
CA ASN A 76 -15.51 -14.99 -14.85
C ASN A 76 -16.90 -15.45 -14.35
N PRO A 77 -17.08 -15.56 -13.02
CA PRO A 77 -18.37 -15.94 -12.46
C PRO A 77 -19.37 -14.78 -12.50
N ASP A 78 -20.62 -15.12 -12.19
CA ASP A 78 -21.69 -14.13 -12.09
C ASP A 78 -21.40 -13.09 -11.00
N PHE A 79 -21.85 -11.86 -11.26
CA PHE A 79 -21.79 -10.79 -10.27
C PHE A 79 -22.91 -11.00 -9.23
N CYS A 80 -22.52 -11.17 -7.97
CA CYS A 80 -23.43 -11.49 -6.88
C CYS A 80 -23.84 -10.25 -6.05
N GLY A 81 -23.52 -9.04 -6.52
CA GLY A 81 -23.79 -7.79 -5.82
C GLY A 81 -22.56 -7.22 -5.11
N ASP A 82 -22.78 -6.11 -4.41
CA ASP A 82 -21.77 -5.44 -3.61
C ASP A 82 -21.81 -5.93 -2.17
N LEU A 83 -20.63 -6.16 -1.59
CA LEU A 83 -20.45 -6.47 -0.18
C LEU A 83 -20.11 -5.15 0.55
N ASP A 84 -20.66 -4.93 1.74
CA ASP A 84 -20.26 -3.81 2.61
C ASP A 84 -18.87 -4.07 3.20
N MET A 85 -17.88 -4.02 2.32
CA MET A 85 -16.47 -4.20 2.59
C MET A 85 -15.70 -3.05 1.96
N GLU A 86 -14.78 -2.50 2.74
CA GLU A 86 -14.02 -1.32 2.34
C GLU A 86 -12.57 -1.42 2.77
N ILE A 87 -11.65 -1.09 1.86
CA ILE A 87 -10.23 -0.89 2.16
C ILE A 87 -9.97 0.60 2.31
N LYS A 88 -9.61 1.03 3.52
CA LYS A 88 -9.25 2.42 3.84
C LYS A 88 -7.85 2.78 3.33
N PRO A 89 -7.49 4.08 3.23
CA PRO A 89 -6.17 4.51 2.74
C PRO A 89 -4.98 3.99 3.55
N ASP A 90 -5.17 3.70 4.83
CA ASP A 90 -4.17 3.11 5.72
C ASP A 90 -4.04 1.57 5.55
N GLY A 91 -4.83 0.98 4.66
CA GLY A 91 -4.87 -0.46 4.41
C GLY A 91 -5.76 -1.23 5.40
N THR A 92 -6.50 -0.56 6.29
CA THR A 92 -7.44 -1.22 7.20
C THR A 92 -8.67 -1.68 6.44
N TRP A 93 -9.04 -2.96 6.60
CA TRP A 93 -10.24 -3.54 6.02
C TRP A 93 -11.42 -3.38 6.97
N PHE A 94 -12.54 -2.87 6.47
CA PHE A 94 -13.81 -2.76 7.17
C PHE A 94 -14.81 -3.74 6.57
N TYR A 95 -15.65 -4.29 7.41
CA TYR A 95 -16.79 -5.11 7.02
C TYR A 95 -17.99 -4.74 7.90
N LEU A 96 -19.11 -4.38 7.27
CA LEU A 96 -20.30 -3.87 7.97
C LEU A 96 -19.95 -2.74 8.96
N GLY A 97 -19.12 -1.80 8.50
CA GLY A 97 -18.62 -0.67 9.31
C GLY A 97 -17.65 -1.04 10.45
N THR A 98 -17.27 -2.30 10.60
CA THR A 98 -16.37 -2.77 11.68
C THR A 98 -15.01 -3.16 11.13
N PRO A 99 -13.89 -2.72 11.74
CA PRO A 99 -12.55 -3.08 11.27
C PRO A 99 -12.24 -4.57 11.49
N ILE A 100 -11.61 -5.20 10.50
CA ILE A 100 -11.14 -6.58 10.56
C ILE A 100 -9.72 -6.60 11.15
N GLY A 101 -9.60 -6.81 12.46
CA GLY A 101 -8.30 -6.88 13.14
C GLY A 101 -7.52 -8.19 12.94
N ARG A 102 -8.08 -9.17 12.23
CA ARG A 102 -7.45 -10.49 12.03
C ARG A 102 -6.60 -10.51 10.76
N MET A 103 -5.30 -10.23 10.90
CA MET A 103 -4.38 -10.17 9.74
C MET A 103 -4.42 -11.40 8.82
N PRO A 104 -4.44 -12.67 9.31
CA PRO A 104 -4.54 -13.82 8.41
C PRO A 104 -5.80 -13.82 7.54
N LEU A 105 -6.89 -13.23 8.04
CA LEU A 105 -8.14 -13.10 7.28
C LEU A 105 -8.02 -12.01 6.20
N VAL A 106 -7.39 -10.88 6.52
CA VAL A 106 -7.08 -9.81 5.56
C VAL A 106 -6.18 -10.34 4.44
N GLN A 107 -5.14 -11.10 4.79
CA GLN A 107 -4.25 -11.76 3.83
C GLN A 107 -5.00 -12.75 2.94
N LEU A 108 -5.95 -13.51 3.49
CA LEU A 108 -6.75 -14.42 2.69
C LEU A 108 -7.58 -13.66 1.63
N PHE A 109 -8.30 -12.62 2.04
CA PHE A 109 -9.10 -11.83 1.11
C PHE A 109 -8.25 -11.07 0.09
N SER A 110 -7.07 -10.60 0.48
CA SER A 110 -6.16 -9.92 -0.44
C SER A 110 -5.73 -10.81 -1.62
N THR A 111 -5.67 -12.13 -1.42
CA THR A 111 -5.31 -13.08 -2.49
C THR A 111 -6.38 -13.20 -3.58
N VAL A 112 -7.64 -12.93 -3.24
CA VAL A 112 -8.77 -13.03 -4.17
C VAL A 112 -9.21 -11.68 -4.74
N LEU A 113 -8.45 -10.61 -4.47
CA LEU A 113 -8.71 -9.30 -5.06
C LEU A 113 -8.47 -9.31 -6.56
N ARG A 114 -9.35 -8.65 -7.27
CA ARG A 114 -9.17 -8.31 -8.68
C ARG A 114 -9.79 -6.94 -8.95
N LYS A 115 -9.05 -6.07 -9.63
CA LYS A 115 -9.64 -4.89 -10.26
C LYS A 115 -10.05 -5.32 -11.66
N ASP A 116 -11.22 -4.91 -12.16
CA ASP A 116 -11.64 -5.17 -13.55
C ASP A 116 -11.43 -3.91 -14.42
N GLU A 117 -11.57 -4.04 -15.74
CA GLU A 117 -11.32 -2.96 -16.70
C GLU A 117 -12.29 -1.78 -16.54
N ASP A 118 -13.43 -2.01 -15.87
CA ASP A 118 -14.38 -1.00 -15.44
C ASP A 118 -13.85 -0.10 -14.31
N GLY A 119 -12.64 -0.36 -13.81
CA GLY A 119 -11.99 0.37 -12.73
C GLY A 119 -12.47 -0.02 -11.32
N LYS A 120 -13.46 -0.91 -11.19
CA LYS A 120 -13.99 -1.39 -9.92
C LYS A 120 -13.16 -2.55 -9.38
N THR A 121 -13.25 -2.76 -8.07
CA THR A 121 -12.53 -3.82 -7.36
C THR A 121 -13.50 -4.85 -6.81
N TYR A 122 -13.11 -6.12 -6.91
CA TYR A 122 -13.92 -7.26 -6.56
C TYR A 122 -13.12 -8.26 -5.73
N LEU A 123 -13.82 -9.04 -4.91
CA LEU A 123 -13.35 -10.35 -4.46
C LEU A 123 -13.88 -11.40 -5.44
N VAL A 124 -12.97 -12.22 -5.98
CA VAL A 124 -13.30 -13.19 -7.03
C VAL A 124 -12.93 -14.60 -6.59
N THR A 125 -13.90 -15.49 -6.65
CA THR A 125 -13.69 -16.93 -6.47
C THR A 125 -14.22 -17.68 -7.69
N PRO A 126 -14.04 -19.01 -7.83
CA PRO A 126 -14.51 -19.73 -9.02
C PRO A 126 -16.01 -19.62 -9.31
N VAL A 127 -16.84 -19.28 -8.31
CA VAL A 127 -18.31 -19.34 -8.41
C VAL A 127 -18.99 -18.00 -8.20
N GLU A 128 -18.26 -16.96 -7.79
CA GLU A 128 -18.86 -15.65 -7.48
C GLU A 128 -17.85 -14.51 -7.66
N ARG A 129 -18.39 -13.35 -7.99
CA ARG A 129 -17.68 -12.06 -7.99
C ARG A 129 -18.51 -11.06 -7.21
N VAL A 130 -17.94 -10.51 -6.14
CA VAL A 130 -18.60 -9.51 -5.29
C VAL A 130 -17.82 -8.20 -5.30
N GLY A 131 -18.52 -7.07 -5.42
CA GLY A 131 -17.92 -5.74 -5.44
C GLY A 131 -17.52 -5.29 -4.03
N ILE A 132 -16.39 -4.57 -3.93
CA ILE A 132 -15.95 -3.93 -2.69
C ILE A 132 -15.50 -2.50 -2.96
N ARG A 133 -15.43 -1.68 -1.91
CA ARG A 133 -14.89 -0.32 -2.00
C ARG A 133 -13.40 -0.29 -1.69
N VAL A 134 -12.64 0.44 -2.48
CA VAL A 134 -11.24 0.78 -2.20
C VAL A 134 -11.14 2.30 -2.23
N VAL A 135 -10.71 2.91 -1.12
CA VAL A 135 -10.71 4.38 -0.98
C VAL A 135 -9.56 5.02 -1.75
N ASP A 136 -8.38 4.38 -1.76
CA ASP A 136 -7.18 4.90 -2.42
C ASP A 136 -6.43 3.79 -3.18
N ALA A 137 -5.73 2.91 -2.45
CA ALA A 137 -5.00 1.76 -2.99
C ALA A 137 -5.43 0.45 -2.32
N HIS A 138 -5.17 -0.68 -2.99
CA HIS A 138 -5.52 -2.02 -2.49
C HIS A 138 -4.64 -2.45 -1.32
N PHE A 139 -3.39 -1.99 -1.32
CA PHE A 139 -2.39 -2.31 -0.32
C PHE A 139 -1.66 -1.04 0.14
N VAL A 140 -0.86 -1.19 1.19
CA VAL A 140 0.10 -0.19 1.63
C VAL A 140 1.48 -0.80 1.61
N ALA A 141 2.45 -0.15 0.96
CA ALA A 141 3.85 -0.56 1.02
C ALA A 141 4.46 0.01 2.31
N VAL A 142 4.83 -0.87 3.23
CA VAL A 142 5.17 -0.52 4.62
C VAL A 142 6.66 -0.65 4.94
N GLU A 143 7.42 -1.30 4.07
CA GLU A 143 8.88 -1.39 4.16
C GLU A 143 9.48 -1.34 2.76
N MET A 144 10.69 -0.79 2.66
CA MET A 144 11.54 -0.82 1.47
C MET A 144 12.92 -1.38 1.83
N ASN A 145 13.52 -2.12 0.89
CA ASN A 145 14.91 -2.52 0.93
C ASN A 145 15.57 -2.12 -0.39
N VAL A 146 16.83 -1.71 -0.31
CA VAL A 146 17.65 -1.35 -1.47
C VAL A 146 18.84 -2.27 -1.54
N THR A 147 19.05 -2.89 -2.70
CA THR A 147 20.22 -3.73 -2.99
C THR A 147 20.87 -3.27 -4.28
N GLY A 148 22.17 -3.52 -4.43
CA GLY A 148 22.92 -2.98 -5.56
C GLY A 148 23.08 -1.45 -5.49
N GLU A 149 23.69 -0.88 -6.52
CA GLU A 149 23.98 0.56 -6.61
C GLU A 149 23.89 1.02 -8.07
N GLY A 150 23.62 2.31 -8.29
CA GLY A 150 23.58 2.91 -9.63
C GLY A 150 22.58 2.22 -10.56
N ALA A 151 23.04 1.76 -11.72
CA ALA A 151 22.19 1.11 -12.72
C ALA A 151 21.69 -0.29 -12.28
N ASP A 152 22.44 -0.97 -11.41
CA ASP A 152 22.10 -2.31 -10.89
C ASP A 152 21.30 -2.23 -9.59
N GLN A 153 20.93 -1.03 -9.13
CA GLN A 153 20.09 -0.83 -7.96
C GLN A 153 18.74 -1.54 -8.13
N ILE A 154 18.26 -2.19 -7.07
CA ILE A 154 16.94 -2.83 -7.01
C ILE A 154 16.24 -2.35 -5.75
N LEU A 155 15.07 -1.75 -5.94
CA LEU A 155 14.15 -1.38 -4.87
C LEU A 155 13.15 -2.51 -4.66
N THR A 156 13.04 -3.01 -3.43
CA THR A 156 12.12 -4.09 -3.06
C THR A 156 11.22 -3.63 -1.94
N PHE A 157 9.90 -3.69 -2.15
CA PHE A 157 8.91 -3.28 -1.17
C PHE A 157 8.19 -4.47 -0.55
N ARG A 158 7.83 -4.35 0.72
CA ARG A 158 6.89 -5.25 1.38
C ARG A 158 5.56 -4.55 1.66
N THR A 159 4.45 -5.19 1.33
CA THR A 159 3.11 -4.66 1.62
C THR A 159 2.65 -5.00 3.04
N ASN A 160 1.61 -4.32 3.51
CA ASN A 160 0.93 -4.59 4.78
C ASN A 160 0.33 -6.01 4.87
N VAL A 161 0.06 -6.64 3.73
CA VAL A 161 -0.40 -8.04 3.66
C VAL A 161 0.73 -9.05 3.46
N GLY A 162 1.98 -8.58 3.32
CA GLY A 162 3.17 -9.43 3.26
C GLY A 162 3.64 -9.79 1.85
N ASP A 163 3.04 -9.23 0.79
CA ASP A 163 3.58 -9.36 -0.56
C ASP A 163 4.94 -8.66 -0.64
N VAL A 164 5.90 -9.29 -1.32
CA VAL A 164 7.23 -8.71 -1.59
C VAL A 164 7.34 -8.47 -3.09
N VAL A 165 7.61 -7.23 -3.47
CA VAL A 165 7.56 -6.77 -4.86
C VAL A 165 8.82 -5.96 -5.18
N GLU A 166 9.54 -6.37 -6.22
CA GLU A 166 10.68 -5.62 -6.74
C GLU A 166 10.22 -4.64 -7.81
N VAL A 167 10.60 -3.36 -7.69
CA VAL A 167 10.27 -2.34 -8.67
C VAL A 167 10.96 -2.64 -10.00
N GLY A 168 10.19 -2.64 -11.09
CA GLY A 168 10.66 -2.95 -12.43
C GLY A 168 9.57 -2.71 -13.48
N PRO A 169 9.82 -3.05 -14.76
CA PRO A 169 8.83 -2.86 -15.84
C PRO A 169 7.48 -3.53 -15.57
N GLU A 170 7.46 -4.67 -14.88
CA GLU A 170 6.24 -5.40 -14.51
C GLU A 170 5.55 -4.84 -13.26
N HIS A 171 6.30 -4.09 -12.45
CA HIS A 171 5.88 -3.52 -11.17
C HIS A 171 6.34 -2.06 -11.07
N PRO A 172 5.88 -1.16 -11.96
CA PRO A 172 6.38 0.20 -12.01
C PRO A 172 5.95 1.00 -10.79
N LEU A 173 6.79 1.97 -10.42
CA LEU A 173 6.40 3.07 -9.54
C LEU A 173 5.75 4.20 -10.36
N ARG A 174 4.65 4.75 -9.86
CA ARG A 174 4.08 6.01 -10.34
C ARG A 174 3.92 7.00 -9.20
N PHE A 175 4.08 8.27 -9.49
CA PHE A 175 3.98 9.35 -8.52
C PHE A 175 2.84 10.28 -8.90
N VAL A 176 1.99 10.63 -7.92
CA VAL A 176 0.84 11.51 -8.12
C VAL A 176 0.90 12.66 -7.12
N ASP A 177 0.83 13.88 -7.63
CA ASP A 177 0.68 15.08 -6.80
C ASP A 177 -0.70 15.06 -6.11
N GLU A 178 -0.76 15.39 -4.83
CA GLU A 178 -1.98 15.60 -4.06
C GLU A 178 -2.30 17.10 -4.01
N PRO A 179 -3.21 17.62 -4.85
CA PRO A 179 -3.35 19.07 -5.03
C PRO A 179 -3.80 19.81 -3.77
N GLU A 180 -4.58 19.14 -2.90
CA GLU A 180 -5.14 19.73 -1.68
C GLU A 180 -4.07 20.00 -0.63
N THR A 181 -3.05 19.14 -0.55
CA THR A 181 -1.99 19.23 0.46
C THR A 181 -0.65 19.70 -0.13
N GLY A 182 -0.52 19.71 -1.46
CA GLY A 182 0.75 19.84 -2.16
C GLY A 182 1.67 18.63 -1.98
N GLY A 183 1.16 17.53 -1.41
CA GLY A 183 1.90 16.30 -1.15
C GLY A 183 2.15 15.47 -2.41
N LEU A 184 2.90 14.38 -2.24
CA LEU A 184 3.18 13.41 -3.30
C LEU A 184 2.82 12.01 -2.82
N LYS A 185 2.09 11.26 -3.63
CA LYS A 185 1.71 9.86 -3.38
C LYS A 185 2.41 8.95 -4.37
N PRO A 186 3.41 8.16 -3.92
CA PRO A 186 3.97 7.08 -4.71
C PRO A 186 3.05 5.85 -4.64
N TYR A 187 2.83 5.21 -5.79
CA TYR A 187 2.11 3.95 -5.90
C TYR A 187 2.98 2.92 -6.61
N LEU A 188 2.97 1.70 -6.10
CA LEU A 188 3.66 0.55 -6.68
C LEU A 188 2.63 -0.43 -7.25
N LEU A 189 2.78 -0.82 -8.52
CA LEU A 189 1.97 -1.91 -9.07
C LEU A 189 2.41 -3.25 -8.47
N VAL A 190 1.50 -3.93 -7.77
CA VAL A 190 1.81 -5.20 -7.09
C VAL A 190 1.52 -6.40 -7.98
N ARG A 191 0.34 -6.45 -8.60
CA ARG A 191 -0.06 -7.52 -9.53
C ARG A 191 -1.32 -7.12 -10.29
N GLY A 192 -1.45 -7.59 -11.52
CA GLY A 192 -2.62 -7.28 -12.37
C GLY A 192 -2.84 -5.77 -12.46
N ARG A 193 -3.92 -5.27 -11.87
CA ARG A 193 -4.25 -3.83 -11.76
C ARG A 193 -4.36 -3.36 -10.30
N LEU A 194 -3.76 -4.11 -9.37
CA LEU A 194 -3.75 -3.83 -7.93
C LEU A 194 -2.47 -3.10 -7.54
N GLU A 195 -2.63 -2.00 -6.80
CA GLU A 195 -1.53 -1.12 -6.42
C GLU A 195 -1.38 -1.03 -4.91
N ALA A 196 -0.17 -0.73 -4.46
CA ALA A 196 0.15 -0.35 -3.09
C ALA A 196 0.46 1.14 -3.03
N LEU A 197 -0.19 1.87 -2.11
CA LEU A 197 0.24 3.21 -1.74
C LEU A 197 1.49 3.11 -0.86
N VAL A 198 2.56 3.83 -1.19
CA VAL A 198 3.77 3.85 -0.37
C VAL A 198 3.51 4.64 0.90
N ALA A 199 3.71 4.01 2.06
CA ALA A 199 3.50 4.65 3.35
C ALA A 199 4.44 5.84 3.52
N ARG A 200 4.00 6.87 4.25
CA ARG A 200 4.79 8.10 4.45
C ARG A 200 6.21 7.86 4.95
N PRO A 201 6.48 7.01 5.96
CA PRO A 201 7.86 6.73 6.38
C PRO A 201 8.72 6.17 5.25
N VAL A 202 8.17 5.23 4.49
CA VAL A 202 8.85 4.57 3.35
C VAL A 202 9.05 5.54 2.19
N MET A 203 8.16 6.50 2.01
CA MET A 203 8.31 7.55 1.00
C MET A 203 9.52 8.45 1.30
N TYR A 204 9.81 8.73 2.57
CA TYR A 204 11.03 9.45 2.93
C TYR A 204 12.29 8.63 2.65
N GLU A 205 12.30 7.33 3.00
CA GLU A 205 13.39 6.41 2.64
C GLU A 205 13.60 6.35 1.12
N LEU A 206 12.51 6.31 0.34
CA LEU A 206 12.56 6.34 -1.12
C LEU A 206 13.17 7.64 -1.66
N ALA A 207 12.93 8.77 -1.00
CA ALA A 207 13.52 10.05 -1.39
C ALA A 207 15.03 10.09 -1.10
N GLU A 208 15.53 9.39 -0.09
CA GLU A 208 16.96 9.35 0.22
C GLU A 208 17.80 8.67 -0.88
N VAL A 209 17.19 7.76 -1.64
CA VAL A 209 17.83 7.08 -2.78
C VAL A 209 17.53 7.72 -4.13
N GLY A 210 16.81 8.85 -4.11
CA GLY A 210 16.57 9.64 -5.31
C GLY A 210 17.81 10.41 -5.74
N GLU A 211 17.99 10.53 -7.05
CA GLU A 211 19.11 11.25 -7.65
C GLU A 211 18.63 12.17 -8.77
N ARG A 212 19.50 13.09 -9.19
CA ARG A 212 19.26 13.97 -10.33
C ARG A 212 19.62 13.22 -11.62
N ILE A 213 18.65 13.08 -12.52
CA ILE A 213 18.83 12.39 -13.81
C ILE A 213 18.32 13.29 -14.93
N ASP A 214 19.11 13.45 -16.01
CA ASP A 214 18.61 14.04 -17.26
C ASP A 214 17.70 13.05 -17.98
N ILE A 215 16.46 13.45 -18.20
CA ILE A 215 15.47 12.69 -18.95
C ILE A 215 14.99 13.54 -20.12
N SER A 216 15.54 13.26 -21.30
CA SER A 216 15.23 13.99 -22.54
C SER A 216 15.50 15.50 -22.44
N GLY A 217 16.64 15.89 -21.88
CA GLY A 217 17.05 17.30 -21.74
C GLY A 217 16.37 18.05 -20.60
N LYS A 218 15.75 17.33 -19.66
CA LYS A 218 15.13 17.88 -18.45
C LYS A 218 15.71 17.19 -17.22
N ASP A 219 16.22 17.99 -16.29
CA ASP A 219 16.66 17.50 -14.99
C ASP A 219 15.46 17.08 -14.14
N MET A 220 15.44 15.80 -13.77
CA MET A 220 14.40 15.19 -12.95
C MET A 220 15.02 14.66 -11.66
N PHE A 221 14.32 14.83 -10.54
CA PHE A 221 14.52 13.99 -9.37
C PHE A 221 13.86 12.64 -9.63
N ALA A 222 14.62 11.56 -9.57
CA ALA A 222 14.19 10.24 -10.01
C ALA A 222 14.88 9.14 -9.21
N VAL A 223 14.28 7.95 -9.18
CA VAL A 223 14.87 6.75 -8.58
C VAL A 223 15.14 5.69 -9.64
N ARG A 224 16.14 4.85 -9.40
CA ARG A 224 16.44 3.68 -10.25
C ARG A 224 16.01 2.38 -9.60
N SER A 225 15.54 1.46 -10.43
CA SER A 225 15.39 0.05 -10.04
C SER A 225 15.43 -0.85 -11.27
N LYS A 226 16.22 -1.93 -11.22
CA LYS A 226 16.36 -2.92 -12.30
C LYS A 226 16.71 -2.29 -13.66
N GLY A 227 17.64 -1.34 -13.67
CA GLY A 227 18.04 -0.61 -14.87
C GLY A 227 17.04 0.42 -15.39
N GLU A 228 15.83 0.50 -14.80
CA GLU A 228 14.81 1.47 -15.16
C GLU A 228 14.91 2.76 -14.32
N VAL A 229 14.42 3.85 -14.88
CA VAL A 229 14.33 5.17 -14.22
C VAL A 229 12.87 5.53 -14.00
N TYR A 230 12.52 5.88 -12.76
CA TYR A 230 11.19 6.32 -12.37
C TYR A 230 11.23 7.81 -11.97
N PRO A 231 10.78 8.72 -12.84
CA PRO A 231 10.79 10.15 -12.56
C PRO A 231 9.78 10.49 -11.46
N ILE A 232 10.21 11.22 -10.44
CA ILE A 232 9.37 11.66 -9.32
C ILE A 232 8.82 13.05 -9.62
N MET A 233 9.71 14.02 -9.87
CA MET A 233 9.34 15.39 -10.20
C MET A 233 10.50 16.15 -10.86
N PRO A 234 10.24 17.28 -11.54
CA PRO A 234 11.30 18.16 -12.02
C PRO A 234 12.23 18.63 -10.89
N TRP A 235 13.53 18.70 -11.16
CA TRP A 235 14.53 19.08 -10.16
C TRP A 235 14.31 20.49 -9.59
N ASP A 236 13.92 21.44 -10.45
CA ASP A 236 13.61 22.82 -10.06
C ASP A 236 12.37 22.90 -9.13
N LYS A 237 11.42 21.97 -9.28
CA LYS A 237 10.26 21.85 -8.37
C LYS A 237 10.71 21.36 -7.00
N LEU A 238 11.62 20.39 -6.94
CA LEU A 238 12.18 19.89 -5.68
C LEU A 238 12.93 21.00 -4.94
N GLU A 239 13.83 21.74 -5.62
CA GLU A 239 14.58 22.84 -5.00
C GLU A 239 13.67 23.88 -4.35
N ARG A 240 12.54 24.21 -4.98
CA ARG A 240 11.54 25.13 -4.43
C ARG A 240 10.80 24.59 -3.21
N LEU A 241 10.68 23.27 -3.07
CA LEU A 241 10.03 22.62 -1.93
C LEU A 241 11.00 22.42 -0.76
N SER A 242 12.32 22.41 -1.03
CA SER A 242 13.38 22.24 -0.02
C SER A 242 13.98 23.55 0.50
N ALA A 243 13.60 24.69 -0.08
CA ALA A 243 14.04 26.03 0.32
C ALA A 243 13.17 26.63 1.44
#